data_AF-A0A924QA00-F1
#
_entry.id   AF-A0A924QA00-F1
#
_cell.length_a   1.000
_cell.length_b   1.000
_cell.length_c   1.000
_cell.angle_alpha   90.00
_cell.angle_beta   90.00
_cell.angle_gamma   90.00
#
_symmetry.space_group_name_H-M   'P 1'
#
loop_
_entity.id
_entity.type
_entity.pdbx_description
1 polymer ?
#
loop_
_entity_poly.entity_id
_entity_poly.type
_entity_poly.pdbx_seq_one_letter_code
_entity_poly.pdbx_strand_id
1 'polypeptide(L)'
;MTSSNFKLSSSLGDTAFSARQSNIGFVLSSGFWHSVIGVTQGCVLDVDGNLAISATTDGLMLLRAMLGLTGTAVTVGATAPGAPRTSWDQIAPFVHLAALDIDGNGATTAASDGVMLLRAMFGLTGTAVTDGIAPGGQTWATIRNYLNTQCGGSFSP
;
A
#
# COMPACT_ATOMS: atom_id res chain seq x y z
N MET A 1 4.55 18.02 37.71
CA MET A 1 5.14 17.55 36.44
C MET A 1 4.34 18.19 35.33
N THR A 2 4.89 19.23 34.71
CA THR A 2 4.20 20.04 33.71
C THR A 2 4.14 19.29 32.38
N SER A 3 2.93 19.04 31.88
CA SER A 3 2.69 18.46 30.56
C SER A 3 3.21 19.42 29.48
N SER A 4 4.24 19.00 28.74
CA SER A 4 4.74 19.73 27.58
C SER A 4 3.75 19.56 26.43
N ASN A 5 3.04 20.63 26.08
CA ASN A 5 2.20 20.67 24.89
C ASN A 5 3.10 20.70 23.65
N PHE A 6 3.18 19.59 22.92
CA PHE A 6 3.83 19.57 21.61
C PHE A 6 2.82 20.04 20.54
N LYS A 7 3.16 21.12 19.83
CA LYS A 7 2.46 21.52 18.61
C LYS A 7 3.18 20.87 17.43
N LEU A 8 2.48 20.00 16.70
CA LEU A 8 2.92 19.55 15.39
C LEU A 8 2.44 20.59 14.37
N SER A 9 3.36 21.16 13.59
CA SER A 9 3.03 22.02 12.44
C SER A 9 3.70 21.47 11.19
N SER A 10 2.92 21.14 10.17
CA SER A 10 3.41 20.84 8.83
C SER A 10 3.59 22.14 8.04
N SER A 11 4.66 22.23 7.24
CA SER A 11 5.00 23.43 6.46
C SER A 11 4.34 23.49 5.07
N LEU A 12 3.47 22.54 4.76
CA LEU A 12 2.65 22.55 3.55
C LEU A 12 1.22 22.90 3.99
N GLY A 13 0.66 23.94 3.36
CA GLY A 13 -0.60 24.55 3.75
C GLY A 13 -1.77 23.57 3.89
N ASP A 14 -2.54 23.87 4.93
CA ASP A 14 -3.97 23.66 5.10
C ASP A 14 -4.57 22.31 5.56
N THR A 15 -5.56 22.53 6.42
CA THR A 15 -6.61 21.65 6.94
C THR A 15 -6.24 20.77 8.14
N ALA A 16 -6.69 21.26 9.30
CA ALA A 16 -6.79 20.61 10.60
C ALA A 16 -6.88 19.08 10.54
N PHE A 17 -5.83 18.38 10.98
CA PHE A 17 -5.86 16.93 11.14
C PHE A 17 -6.32 16.57 12.55
N SER A 18 -7.43 15.85 12.67
CA SER A 18 -7.96 15.38 13.94
C SER A 18 -7.23 14.11 14.38
N ALA A 19 -6.24 14.28 15.25
CA ALA A 19 -5.72 13.20 16.08
C ALA A 19 -6.84 12.65 16.96
N ARG A 20 -7.00 11.31 17.06
CA ARG A 20 -7.65 10.78 18.28
C ARG A 20 -6.69 10.97 19.44
N GLN A 21 -6.95 11.98 20.25
CA GLN A 21 -6.26 12.22 21.52
C GLN A 21 -6.59 11.09 22.51
N SER A 22 -5.57 10.37 22.95
CA SER A 22 -5.65 9.48 24.11
C SER A 22 -4.97 10.15 25.31
N ASN A 23 -5.30 9.72 26.52
CA ASN A 23 -4.73 10.27 27.77
C ASN A 23 -3.20 10.08 27.92
N ILE A 24 -2.56 9.39 26.97
CA ILE A 24 -1.12 9.09 26.97
C ILE A 24 -0.38 9.53 25.69
N GLY A 25 -1.05 10.20 24.73
CA GLY A 25 -0.40 10.70 23.51
C GLY A 25 -1.27 10.72 22.25
N PHE A 26 -0.64 10.99 21.11
CA PHE A 26 -1.22 10.88 19.77
C PHE A 26 -0.99 9.45 19.25
N VAL A 27 -2.03 8.77 18.76
CA VAL A 27 -1.89 7.51 18.02
C VAL A 27 -1.80 7.81 16.52
N LEU A 28 -0.61 7.67 15.93
CA LEU A 28 -0.39 7.78 14.50
C LEU A 28 -0.67 6.40 13.89
N SER A 29 -1.62 6.28 12.96
CA SER A 29 -1.86 5.03 12.24
C SER A 29 -0.80 4.80 11.17
N SER A 30 -0.66 3.55 10.72
CA SER A 30 0.05 3.26 9.45
C SER A 30 -0.51 4.15 8.34
N GLY A 31 0.37 4.72 7.51
CA GLY A 31 0.00 5.68 6.47
C GLY A 31 0.10 7.17 6.88
N PHE A 32 0.09 7.50 8.17
CA PHE A 32 0.21 8.90 8.64
C PHE A 32 1.51 9.57 8.15
N TRP A 33 2.63 8.86 8.21
CA TRP A 33 3.94 9.42 7.83
C TRP A 33 4.09 9.65 6.32
N HIS A 34 3.43 8.86 5.48
CA HIS A 34 3.53 9.00 4.01
C HIS A 34 2.90 10.30 3.51
N SER A 35 1.80 10.76 4.14
CA SER A 35 1.13 12.00 3.76
C SER A 35 1.69 13.27 4.41
N VAL A 36 2.36 13.18 5.58
CA VAL A 36 2.73 14.36 6.39
C VAL A 36 4.13 14.90 6.10
N ILE A 37 5.08 14.08 5.62
CA ILE A 37 6.47 14.53 5.31
C ILE A 37 6.74 14.57 3.79
N GLY A 38 5.80 14.15 2.93
CA GLY A 38 6.07 14.06 1.49
C GLY A 38 7.20 13.08 1.13
N VAL A 39 7.54 12.18 2.05
CA VAL A 39 8.42 11.04 1.78
C VAL A 39 7.59 9.92 1.17
N THR A 40 7.23 10.07 -0.11
CA THR A 40 6.79 8.96 -0.94
C THR A 40 8.03 8.23 -1.44
N GLN A 41 8.58 7.34 -0.61
CA GLN A 41 9.64 6.43 -1.03
C GLN A 41 9.25 4.97 -0.75
N GLY A 42 7.98 4.65 -0.96
CA GLY A 42 7.40 3.32 -0.75
C GLY A 42 6.12 3.13 -1.54
N CYS A 43 5.64 1.90 -1.64
CA CYS A 43 4.36 1.61 -2.27
C CYS A 43 3.21 1.76 -1.27
N VAL A 44 1.96 1.85 -1.73
CA VAL A 44 0.78 1.86 -0.84
C VAL A 44 -0.12 0.70 -1.25
N LEU A 45 -0.35 -0.23 -0.34
CA LEU A 45 -1.19 -1.40 -0.62
C LEU A 45 -2.67 -1.17 -0.37
N ASP A 46 -3.07 -0.23 0.48
CA ASP A 46 -4.46 0.20 0.62
C ASP A 46 -4.70 1.36 -0.35
N VAL A 47 -5.15 1.07 -1.57
CA VAL A 47 -5.34 2.05 -2.64
C VAL A 47 -6.77 2.57 -2.74
N ASP A 48 -7.76 1.93 -2.10
CA ASP A 48 -9.11 2.48 -1.98
C ASP A 48 -9.31 3.31 -0.68
N GLY A 49 -8.45 3.13 0.32
CA GLY A 49 -8.37 3.93 1.55
C GLY A 49 -9.32 3.48 2.65
N ASN A 50 -9.83 2.26 2.56
CA ASN A 50 -10.77 1.70 3.53
C ASN A 50 -10.08 1.20 4.82
N LEU A 51 -8.76 1.36 4.96
CA LEU A 51 -7.91 0.89 6.07
C LEU A 51 -7.74 -0.63 6.15
N ALA A 52 -8.03 -1.34 5.07
CA ALA A 52 -7.96 -2.78 4.95
C ALA A 52 -7.34 -3.19 3.61
N ILE A 53 -6.16 -3.79 3.67
CA ILE A 53 -5.50 -4.34 2.48
C ILE A 53 -6.21 -5.63 2.08
N SER A 54 -6.79 -5.67 0.88
CA SER A 54 -7.47 -6.87 0.37
C SER A 54 -7.08 -7.20 -1.06
N ALA A 55 -6.92 -8.50 -1.33
CA ALA A 55 -6.58 -9.01 -2.66
C ALA A 55 -7.65 -8.68 -3.71
N THR A 56 -8.93 -8.71 -3.33
CA THR A 56 -10.05 -8.54 -4.27
C THR A 56 -10.38 -7.08 -4.56
N THR A 57 -9.84 -6.15 -3.77
CA THR A 57 -10.03 -4.71 -3.98
C THR A 57 -8.72 -4.09 -4.40
N ASP A 58 -7.79 -3.93 -3.47
CA ASP A 58 -6.51 -3.26 -3.70
C ASP A 58 -5.60 -4.05 -4.64
N GLY A 59 -5.42 -5.34 -4.36
CA GLY A 59 -4.57 -6.22 -5.17
C GLY A 59 -5.05 -6.28 -6.62
N LEU A 60 -6.37 -6.38 -6.82
CA LEU A 60 -6.97 -6.39 -8.14
C LEU A 60 -6.79 -5.04 -8.87
N MET A 61 -6.95 -3.92 -8.18
CA MET A 61 -6.73 -2.59 -8.77
C MET A 61 -5.25 -2.37 -9.14
N LEU A 62 -4.32 -2.75 -8.27
CA LEU A 62 -2.89 -2.68 -8.54
C LEU A 62 -2.49 -3.57 -9.73
N LEU A 63 -2.99 -4.81 -9.79
CA LEU A 63 -2.75 -5.71 -10.93
C LEU A 63 -3.27 -5.09 -12.24
N ARG A 64 -4.49 -4.54 -12.23
CA ARG A 64 -5.08 -3.89 -13.41
C ARG A 64 -4.25 -2.69 -13.86
N ALA A 65 -3.77 -1.88 -12.91
CA ALA A 65 -2.88 -0.76 -13.23
C ALA A 65 -1.53 -1.25 -13.80
N MET A 66 -0.95 -2.34 -13.30
CA MET A 66 0.25 -2.95 -13.88
C MET A 66 0.04 -3.46 -15.31
N LEU A 67 -1.19 -3.84 -15.66
CA LEU A 67 -1.57 -4.18 -17.05
C LEU A 67 -1.78 -2.94 -17.93
N GLY A 68 -1.57 -1.73 -17.40
CA GLY A 68 -1.75 -0.47 -18.11
C GLY A 68 -3.20 0.01 -18.20
N LEU A 69 -4.11 -0.61 -17.44
CA LEU A 69 -5.51 -0.18 -17.40
C LEU A 69 -5.65 1.10 -16.56
N THR A 70 -6.64 1.92 -16.92
CA THR A 70 -6.99 3.17 -16.21
C THR A 70 -8.51 3.35 -16.18
N GLY A 71 -8.98 4.37 -15.46
CA GLY A 71 -10.41 4.70 -15.42
C GLY A 71 -11.26 3.61 -14.78
N THR A 72 -12.47 3.41 -15.29
CA THR A 72 -13.41 2.40 -14.79
C THR A 72 -12.89 0.97 -14.94
N ALA A 73 -11.98 0.71 -15.88
CA ALA A 73 -11.38 -0.62 -16.04
C ALA A 73 -10.57 -1.05 -14.81
N VAL A 74 -10.00 -0.10 -14.06
CA VAL A 74 -9.32 -0.39 -12.79
C VAL A 74 -10.33 -0.64 -11.67
N THR A 75 -11.34 0.22 -11.54
CA THR A 75 -12.20 0.27 -10.35
C THR A 75 -13.43 -0.64 -10.41
N VAL A 76 -13.87 -1.07 -11.60
CA VAL A 76 -15.11 -1.84 -11.75
C VAL A 76 -15.06 -3.16 -10.98
N GLY A 77 -15.95 -3.30 -10.00
CA GLY A 77 -16.04 -4.49 -9.15
C GLY A 77 -14.80 -4.73 -8.25
N ALA A 78 -13.94 -3.73 -8.08
CA ALA A 78 -12.72 -3.82 -7.27
C ALA A 78 -12.64 -2.76 -6.16
N THR A 79 -13.71 -2.00 -5.91
CA THR A 79 -13.78 -1.04 -4.81
C THR A 79 -14.51 -1.66 -3.62
N ALA A 80 -13.97 -1.52 -2.41
CA ALA A 80 -14.65 -2.02 -1.22
C ALA A 80 -15.91 -1.19 -0.89
N PRO A 81 -16.95 -1.81 -0.30
CA PRO A 81 -18.05 -1.07 0.29
C PRO A 81 -17.54 -0.07 1.34
N GLY A 82 -17.90 1.21 1.19
CA GLY A 82 -17.48 2.26 2.13
C GLY A 82 -16.05 2.79 1.92
N ALA A 83 -15.36 2.36 0.86
CA ALA A 83 -14.06 2.93 0.51
C ALA A 83 -14.18 4.44 0.19
N PRO A 84 -13.28 5.29 0.70
CA PRO A 84 -13.30 6.72 0.42
C PRO A 84 -12.86 7.07 -1.00
N ARG A 85 -12.09 6.20 -1.67
CA ARG A 85 -11.66 6.36 -3.06
C ARG A 85 -12.33 5.32 -3.93
N THR A 86 -13.21 5.76 -4.83
CA THR A 86 -14.06 4.87 -5.65
C THR A 86 -13.90 5.10 -7.15
N SER A 87 -13.15 6.12 -7.54
CA SER A 87 -12.87 6.48 -8.93
C SER A 87 -11.37 6.45 -9.20
N TRP A 88 -11.00 6.23 -10.47
CA TRP A 88 -9.59 6.21 -10.86
C TRP A 88 -8.88 7.51 -10.53
N ASP A 89 -9.51 8.68 -10.70
CA ASP A 89 -8.89 9.97 -10.40
C ASP A 89 -8.52 10.11 -8.91
N GLN A 90 -9.26 9.45 -8.02
CA GLN A 90 -8.95 9.39 -6.59
C GLN A 90 -7.89 8.33 -6.24
N ILE A 91 -7.80 7.26 -7.03
CA ILE A 91 -6.94 6.10 -6.78
C ILE A 91 -5.55 6.28 -7.40
N ALA A 92 -5.48 6.79 -8.63
CA ALA A 92 -4.26 6.93 -9.42
C ALA A 92 -3.10 7.61 -8.68
N PRO A 93 -3.31 8.66 -7.86
CA PRO A 93 -2.22 9.29 -7.10
C PRO A 93 -1.51 8.37 -6.10
N PHE A 94 -2.16 7.26 -5.71
CA PHE A 94 -1.64 6.29 -4.74
C PHE A 94 -1.11 5.01 -5.38
N VAL A 95 -1.22 4.90 -6.71
CA VAL A 95 -0.71 3.76 -7.47
C VAL A 95 0.73 4.05 -7.87
N HIS A 96 1.67 3.58 -7.06
CA HIS A 96 3.12 3.74 -7.29
C HIS A 96 3.72 2.46 -7.86
N LEU A 97 3.47 2.18 -9.14
CA LEU A 97 3.94 0.93 -9.78
C LEU A 97 5.46 0.76 -9.74
N ALA A 98 6.23 1.83 -9.87
CA ALA A 98 7.70 1.75 -9.81
C ALA A 98 8.24 1.26 -8.45
N ALA A 99 7.42 1.32 -7.39
CA ALA A 99 7.74 0.78 -6.07
C ALA A 99 7.18 -0.64 -5.87
N LEU A 100 6.70 -1.30 -6.92
CA LEU A 100 6.16 -2.66 -6.89
C LEU A 100 7.01 -3.65 -7.71
N ASP A 101 8.31 -3.38 -7.87
CA ASP A 101 9.29 -4.41 -8.27
C ASP A 101 9.61 -5.29 -7.04
N ILE A 102 8.76 -6.30 -6.83
CA ILE A 102 8.76 -7.17 -5.67
C ILE A 102 9.79 -8.29 -5.81
N ASP A 103 10.01 -8.82 -7.03
CA ASP A 103 11.08 -9.79 -7.26
C ASP A 103 12.47 -9.16 -7.39
N GLY A 104 12.56 -7.84 -7.54
CA GLY A 104 13.82 -7.10 -7.61
C GLY A 104 14.57 -7.29 -8.93
N ASN A 105 13.88 -7.63 -10.01
CA ASN A 105 14.49 -7.86 -11.32
C ASN A 105 14.74 -6.55 -12.10
N GLY A 106 14.30 -5.40 -11.56
CA GLY A 106 14.40 -4.07 -12.19
C GLY A 106 13.22 -3.69 -13.08
N ALA A 107 12.18 -4.53 -13.16
CA ALA A 107 10.99 -4.33 -13.98
C ALA A 107 9.72 -4.77 -13.25
N THR A 108 8.82 -3.81 -13.02
CA THR A 108 7.49 -4.09 -12.49
C THR A 108 6.60 -4.70 -13.57
N THR A 109 6.15 -5.93 -13.37
CA THR A 109 5.24 -6.61 -14.30
C THR A 109 4.05 -7.23 -13.59
N ALA A 110 2.89 -7.21 -14.26
CA ALA A 110 1.68 -7.84 -13.72
C ALA A 110 1.83 -9.36 -13.52
N ALA A 111 2.55 -10.03 -14.41
CA ALA A 111 2.70 -11.50 -14.41
C ALA A 111 3.67 -12.02 -13.33
N SER A 112 4.63 -11.19 -12.91
CA SER A 112 5.56 -11.48 -11.82
C SER A 112 5.07 -10.82 -10.53
N ASP A 113 5.31 -9.52 -10.38
CA ASP A 113 5.05 -8.75 -9.16
C ASP A 113 3.58 -8.70 -8.79
N GLY A 114 2.72 -8.49 -9.78
CA GLY A 114 1.27 -8.43 -9.56
C GLY A 114 0.71 -9.76 -9.03
N VAL A 115 1.17 -10.89 -9.58
CA VAL A 115 0.75 -12.23 -9.11
C VAL A 115 1.36 -12.55 -7.74
N MET A 116 2.63 -12.21 -7.49
CA MET A 116 3.23 -12.39 -6.16
C MET A 116 2.49 -11.57 -5.09
N LEU A 117 2.15 -10.32 -5.40
CA LEU A 117 1.39 -9.45 -4.51
C LEU A 117 0.02 -10.05 -4.18
N LEU A 118 -0.71 -10.51 -5.19
CA LEU A 118 -2.01 -11.16 -5.00
C LEU A 118 -1.90 -12.44 -4.17
N ARG A 119 -0.91 -13.29 -4.44
CA ARG A 119 -0.65 -14.51 -3.65
C ARG A 119 -0.43 -14.14 -2.19
N ALA A 120 0.41 -13.15 -1.91
CA ALA A 120 0.64 -12.66 -0.56
C ALA A 120 -0.64 -12.12 0.11
N MET A 121 -1.45 -11.33 -0.61
CA MET A 121 -2.73 -10.78 -0.10
C MET A 121 -3.80 -11.85 0.14
N PHE A 122 -3.77 -12.97 -0.60
CA PHE A 122 -4.60 -14.15 -0.30
C PHE A 122 -4.06 -15.00 0.86
N GLY A 123 -2.96 -14.58 1.49
CA GLY A 123 -2.38 -15.25 2.67
C GLY A 123 -1.45 -16.41 2.32
N LEU A 124 -1.03 -16.57 1.07
CA LEU A 124 0.01 -17.53 0.71
C LEU A 124 1.36 -17.04 1.23
N THR A 125 2.22 -17.98 1.62
CA THR A 125 3.55 -17.70 2.15
C THR A 125 4.59 -18.66 1.56
N GLY A 126 5.88 -18.37 1.78
CA GLY A 126 6.98 -19.21 1.34
C GLY A 126 7.06 -19.33 -0.20
N THR A 127 7.41 -20.52 -0.68
CA THR A 127 7.54 -20.78 -2.12
C THR A 127 6.21 -20.63 -2.85
N ALA A 128 5.06 -20.76 -2.19
CA ALA A 128 3.76 -20.56 -2.83
C ALA A 128 3.58 -19.13 -3.37
N VAL A 129 4.32 -18.15 -2.83
CA VAL A 129 4.34 -16.78 -3.38
C VAL A 129 5.22 -16.72 -4.63
N THR A 130 6.42 -17.27 -4.58
CA THR A 130 7.47 -17.04 -5.60
C THR A 130 7.54 -18.08 -6.72
N ASP A 131 6.92 -19.26 -6.55
CA ASP A 131 7.11 -20.40 -7.45
C ASP A 131 6.65 -20.08 -8.88
N GLY A 132 7.56 -20.33 -9.82
CA GLY A 132 7.39 -20.13 -11.27
C GLY A 132 7.33 -18.68 -11.75
N ILE A 133 7.40 -17.68 -10.87
CA ILE A 133 7.11 -16.29 -11.22
C ILE A 133 8.08 -15.25 -10.66
N ALA A 134 9.18 -15.63 -10.00
CA ALA A 134 10.15 -14.68 -9.41
C ALA A 134 11.51 -14.69 -10.13
N PRO A 135 11.62 -14.16 -11.37
CA PRO A 135 12.88 -14.13 -12.13
C PRO A 135 14.00 -13.34 -11.46
N GLY A 136 13.69 -12.36 -10.60
CA GLY A 136 14.70 -11.66 -9.79
C GLY A 136 15.28 -12.48 -8.64
N GLY A 137 14.69 -13.64 -8.32
CA GLY A 137 15.22 -14.59 -7.35
C GLY A 137 15.08 -14.18 -5.88
N GLN A 138 14.31 -13.15 -5.57
CA GLN A 138 14.03 -12.78 -4.18
C GLN A 138 13.25 -13.88 -3.44
N THR A 139 13.64 -14.09 -2.18
CA THR A 139 12.94 -15.05 -1.31
C THR A 139 11.67 -14.43 -0.73
N TRP A 140 10.71 -15.27 -0.34
CA TRP A 140 9.53 -14.81 0.39
C TRP A 140 9.89 -13.97 1.63
N ALA A 141 10.96 -14.32 2.35
CA ALA A 141 11.38 -13.55 3.53
C ALA A 141 11.76 -12.10 3.17
N THR A 142 12.46 -11.91 2.04
CA THR A 142 12.84 -10.58 1.55
C THR A 142 11.62 -9.80 1.05
N ILE A 143 10.78 -10.45 0.24
CA ILE A 143 9.54 -9.89 -0.31
C ILE A 143 8.60 -9.43 0.82
N ARG A 144 8.34 -10.31 1.79
CA ARG A 144 7.50 -10.03 2.95
C ARG A 144 8.04 -8.84 3.74
N ASN A 145 9.36 -8.79 3.97
CA ASN A 145 9.98 -7.68 4.68
C ASN A 145 9.81 -6.35 3.90
N TYR A 146 9.98 -6.37 2.58
CA TYR A 146 9.75 -5.22 1.72
C TYR A 146 8.30 -4.74 1.83
N LEU A 147 7.33 -5.63 1.61
CA LEU A 147 5.90 -5.28 1.65
C LEU A 147 5.45 -4.78 3.03
N ASN A 148 5.97 -5.36 4.11
CA ASN A 148 5.59 -4.94 5.47
C ASN A 148 6.22 -3.61 5.88
N THR A 149 7.46 -3.33 5.47
CA THR A 149 8.20 -2.14 5.93
C THR A 149 8.09 -0.95 5.00
N GLN A 150 8.01 -1.19 3.68
CA GLN A 150 7.99 -0.13 2.66
C GLN A 150 6.57 0.14 2.14
N CYS A 151 5.65 -0.79 2.32
CA CYS A 151 4.33 -0.71 1.69
C CYS A 151 3.13 -0.73 2.66
N GLY A 152 3.40 -0.76 3.96
CA GLY A 152 2.37 -0.77 5.00
C GLY A 152 1.61 -2.08 5.14
N GLY A 153 2.13 -3.17 4.57
CA GLY A 153 1.57 -4.52 4.73
C GLY A 153 1.78 -5.13 6.11
N SER A 154 1.08 -6.22 6.38
CA SER A 154 1.20 -7.01 7.61
C SER A 154 1.13 -8.52 7.30
N PHE A 155 1.90 -8.95 6.31
CA PHE A 155 1.94 -10.33 5.83
C PHE A 155 2.61 -11.28 6.83
N SER A 156 2.02 -12.46 6.98
CA SER A 156 2.50 -13.54 7.86
C SER A 156 3.85 -14.11 7.40
N PRO A 157 4.67 -14.65 8.31
CA PRO A 157 5.91 -15.31 7.96
C PRO A 157 5.82 -16.41 6.93
#